data_AF-A0A2W2B611-F1
#
_entry.id   AF-A0A2W2B611-F1
#
_cell.length_a   1.000
_cell.length_b   1.000
_cell.length_c   1.000
_cell.angle_alpha   90.00
_cell.angle_beta   90.00
_cell.angle_gamma   90.00
#
_symmetry.space_group_name_H-M   'P 1'
#
loop_
_entity.id
_entity.type
_entity.pdbx_description
1 polymer ?
#
loop_
_entity_poly.entity_id
_entity_poly.type
_entity_poly.pdbx_seq_one_letter_code
_entity_poly.pdbx_strand_id
1 'polypeptide(L)'
;MTELTLWFDVHSPWVYLASFRVGDLARKHGLALHWRPLHLPRLLDEIGGVKPLEATPARVAWFRQDILDHAELQGVPLRYHPHYPLRNSRALRACILAEEQGKAENFVRLVLKGYWADEADITDLDQLARWGAQAGLDGQAVKAAAVSEVYKQRLDDNTAEAIARGVFGVPTLDTGTRLYFGNDRLDLLDIHISRGKIPLV
;
A
#
# COMPACT_ATOMS: atom_id res chain seq x y z
N MET A 1 20.62 7.47 5.28
CA MET A 1 19.43 6.72 4.84
C MET A 1 19.18 7.17 3.41
N THR A 2 19.21 6.25 2.44
CA THR A 2 19.03 6.58 1.01
C THR A 2 17.76 5.96 0.44
N GLU A 3 17.28 4.90 1.06
CA GLU A 3 16.10 4.14 0.64
C GLU A 3 14.97 4.27 1.67
N LEU A 4 13.73 4.20 1.18
CA LEU A 4 12.52 4.08 1.97
C LEU A 4 11.62 3.04 1.31
N THR A 5 11.23 2.00 2.04
CA THR A 5 10.29 1.00 1.54
C THR A 5 8.91 1.24 2.11
N LEU A 6 7.89 1.31 1.24
CA LEU A 6 6.49 1.24 1.63
C LEU A 6 5.99 -0.20 1.41
N TRP A 7 5.76 -0.91 2.52
CA TRP A 7 5.04 -2.18 2.54
C TRP A 7 3.54 -1.90 2.49
N PHE A 8 2.85 -2.44 1.48
CA PHE A 8 1.45 -2.11 1.27
C PHE A 8 0.58 -3.24 0.72
N ASP A 9 -0.72 -3.08 0.89
CA ASP A 9 -1.74 -3.84 0.20
C ASP A 9 -2.82 -2.83 -0.26
N VAL A 10 -3.22 -2.89 -1.53
CA VAL A 10 -4.26 -2.01 -2.11
C VAL A 10 -5.63 -2.14 -1.44
N HIS A 11 -5.84 -3.23 -0.70
CA HIS A 11 -7.02 -3.49 0.09
C HIS A 11 -7.06 -2.70 1.42
N SER A 12 -6.01 -1.95 1.75
CA SER A 12 -6.01 -1.09 2.93
C SER A 12 -6.39 0.36 2.56
N PRO A 13 -7.46 0.93 3.13
CA PRO A 13 -7.79 2.34 2.93
C PRO A 13 -6.70 3.26 3.52
N TRP A 14 -5.99 2.81 4.55
CA TRP A 14 -4.86 3.56 5.11
C TRP A 14 -3.70 3.69 4.12
N VAL A 15 -3.51 2.71 3.23
CA VAL A 15 -2.53 2.79 2.15
C VAL A 15 -2.97 3.84 1.12
N TYR A 16 -4.25 3.92 0.80
CA TYR A 16 -4.78 4.97 -0.08
C TYR A 16 -4.47 6.36 0.47
N LEU A 17 -4.76 6.62 1.75
CA LEU A 17 -4.44 7.89 2.40
C LEU A 17 -2.92 8.17 2.43
N ALA A 18 -2.11 7.19 2.79
CA ALA A 18 -0.65 7.34 2.78
C ALA A 18 -0.07 7.60 1.38
N SER A 19 -0.69 7.07 0.32
CA SER A 19 -0.21 7.20 -1.06
C SER A 19 -0.17 8.64 -1.58
N PHE A 20 -0.97 9.54 -1.00
CA PHE A 20 -0.93 10.97 -1.32
C PHE A 20 0.28 11.70 -0.75
N ARG A 21 0.92 11.15 0.29
CA ARG A 21 1.93 11.86 1.11
C ARG A 21 3.31 11.25 1.01
N VAL A 22 3.40 9.92 0.85
CA VAL A 22 4.67 9.18 0.92
C VAL A 22 5.67 9.59 -0.17
N GLY A 23 5.20 9.85 -1.39
CA GLY A 23 6.06 10.29 -2.49
C GLY A 23 6.67 11.66 -2.24
N ASP A 24 5.88 12.61 -1.73
CA ASP A 24 6.37 13.95 -1.39
C ASP A 24 7.35 13.92 -0.22
N LEU A 25 7.08 13.08 0.79
CA LEU A 25 8.02 12.85 1.90
C LEU A 25 9.35 12.29 1.38
N ALA A 26 9.33 11.28 0.51
CA ALA A 26 10.55 10.71 -0.05
C ALA A 26 11.33 11.74 -0.87
N ARG A 27 10.64 12.49 -1.75
CA ARG A 27 11.25 13.57 -2.57
C ARG A 27 11.86 14.68 -1.70
N LYS A 28 11.15 15.13 -0.67
CA LYS A 28 11.63 16.15 0.29
C LYS A 28 12.99 15.78 0.89
N HIS A 29 13.21 14.49 1.15
CA HIS A 29 14.41 13.97 1.80
C HIS A 29 15.42 13.33 0.83
N GLY A 30 15.17 13.38 -0.49
CA GLY A 30 16.04 12.77 -1.49
C GLY A 30 16.16 11.24 -1.35
N LEU A 31 15.10 10.58 -0.89
CA LEU A 31 15.06 9.13 -0.70
C LEU A 31 14.50 8.44 -1.95
N ALA A 32 15.11 7.31 -2.32
CA ALA A 32 14.53 6.38 -3.27
C ALA A 32 13.39 5.61 -2.57
N LEU A 33 12.17 5.74 -3.11
CA LEU A 33 10.97 5.12 -2.56
C LEU A 33 10.67 3.81 -3.30
N HIS A 34 10.66 2.70 -2.58
CA HIS A 34 10.29 1.39 -3.08
C HIS A 34 8.86 1.03 -2.68
N TRP A 35 8.04 0.66 -3.66
CA TRP A 35 6.68 0.21 -3.42
C TRP A 35 6.66 -1.33 -3.39
N ARG A 36 6.55 -1.90 -2.18
CA ARG A 36 6.58 -3.35 -1.97
C ARG A 36 5.19 -3.89 -1.61
N PRO A 37 4.43 -4.40 -2.59
CA PRO A 37 3.14 -5.01 -2.29
C PRO A 37 3.34 -6.32 -1.54
N LEU A 38 2.46 -6.57 -0.56
CA LEU A 38 2.35 -7.82 0.19
C LEU A 38 0.90 -8.28 0.24
N HIS A 39 0.67 -9.53 0.65
CA HIS A 39 -0.67 -10.07 0.82
C HIS A 39 -1.13 -9.93 2.29
N LEU A 40 -1.85 -8.86 2.62
CA LEU A 40 -2.18 -8.51 4.00
C LEU A 40 -2.93 -9.63 4.77
N PRO A 41 -3.93 -10.31 4.19
CA PRO A 41 -4.58 -11.41 4.90
C PRO A 41 -3.63 -12.54 5.29
N ARG A 42 -2.64 -12.86 4.43
CA ARG A 42 -1.66 -13.92 4.69
C ARG A 42 -0.69 -13.47 5.78
N LEU A 43 -0.22 -12.23 5.71
CA LEU A 43 0.62 -11.63 6.76
C LEU A 43 -0.06 -11.72 8.13
N LEU A 44 -1.34 -11.34 8.21
CA LEU A 44 -2.09 -11.39 9.47
C LEU A 44 -2.29 -12.83 9.96
N ASP A 45 -2.59 -13.77 9.07
CA ASP A 45 -2.75 -15.18 9.44
C ASP A 45 -1.44 -15.77 10.00
N GLU A 46 -0.28 -15.45 9.39
CA GLU A 46 1.03 -15.98 9.79
C GLU A 46 1.55 -15.41 11.11
N ILE A 47 1.22 -14.15 11.44
CA ILE A 47 1.66 -13.51 12.70
C ILE A 47 0.61 -13.61 13.82
N GLY A 48 -0.52 -14.27 13.59
CA GLY A 48 -1.65 -14.29 14.54
C GLY A 48 -2.31 -12.93 14.73
N GLY A 49 -2.28 -12.07 13.72
CA GLY A 49 -2.90 -10.76 13.70
C GLY A 49 -4.41 -10.80 13.48
N VAL A 50 -5.11 -9.76 13.92
CA VAL A 50 -6.57 -9.64 13.76
C VAL A 50 -6.91 -8.82 12.52
N LYS A 51 -7.68 -9.39 11.59
CA LYS A 51 -8.23 -8.66 10.44
C LYS A 51 -9.21 -7.58 10.93
N PRO A 52 -9.10 -6.32 10.48
CA PRO A 52 -9.92 -5.22 11.03
C PRO A 52 -11.42 -5.48 10.99
N LEU A 53 -11.94 -6.14 9.96
CA LEU A 53 -13.37 -6.43 9.79
C LEU A 53 -13.86 -7.62 10.62
N GLU A 54 -12.95 -8.45 11.13
CA GLU A 54 -13.25 -9.59 12.01
C GLU A 54 -13.17 -9.19 13.50
N ALA A 55 -12.83 -7.92 13.77
CA ALA A 55 -12.82 -7.39 15.13
C ALA A 55 -14.24 -7.16 15.69
N THR A 56 -14.32 -6.71 16.94
CA THR A 56 -15.60 -6.41 17.58
C THR A 56 -16.38 -5.32 16.82
N PRO A 57 -17.72 -5.31 16.87
CA PRO A 57 -18.53 -4.28 16.19
C PRO A 57 -18.13 -2.85 16.55
N ALA A 58 -17.79 -2.59 17.81
CA ALA A 58 -17.30 -1.29 18.27
C ALA A 58 -15.97 -0.89 17.61
N ARG A 59 -15.02 -1.82 17.47
CA ARG A 59 -13.74 -1.57 16.81
C ARG A 59 -13.90 -1.37 15.31
N VAL A 60 -14.80 -2.10 14.67
CA VAL A 60 -15.12 -1.92 13.24
C VAL A 60 -15.77 -0.55 13.00
N ALA A 61 -16.70 -0.13 13.86
CA ALA A 61 -17.34 1.18 13.76
C ALA A 61 -16.33 2.32 13.92
N TRP A 62 -15.47 2.24 14.95
CA TRP A 62 -14.37 3.19 15.15
C TRP A 62 -13.42 3.24 13.94
N PHE A 63 -12.97 2.09 13.44
CA PHE A 63 -12.05 2.01 12.30
C PHE A 63 -12.62 2.70 11.06
N ARG A 64 -13.91 2.51 10.77
CA ARG A 64 -14.58 3.16 9.63
C ARG A 64 -14.68 4.67 9.80
N GLN A 65 -15.03 5.14 11.00
CA GLN A 65 -15.10 6.56 11.30
C GLN A 65 -13.71 7.21 11.16
N ASP A 66 -12.70 6.63 11.79
CA ASP A 66 -11.32 7.16 11.81
C ASP A 66 -10.73 7.32 10.40
N ILE A 67 -11.00 6.36 9.51
CA ILE A 67 -10.61 6.45 8.09
C ILE A 67 -11.30 7.63 7.39
N LEU A 68 -12.59 7.87 7.65
CA LEU A 68 -13.34 8.96 7.04
C LEU A 68 -12.86 10.32 7.56
N ASP A 69 -12.62 10.44 8.86
CA ASP A 69 -12.09 11.65 9.49
C ASP A 69 -10.71 12.00 8.91
N HIS A 70 -9.84 11.00 8.69
CA HIS A 70 -8.54 11.21 8.04
C HIS A 70 -8.66 11.55 6.54
N ALA A 71 -9.65 11.00 5.84
CA ALA A 71 -9.92 11.37 4.45
C ALA A 71 -10.40 12.82 4.34
N GLU A 72 -11.27 13.26 5.25
CA GLU A 72 -11.73 14.65 5.37
C GLU A 72 -10.56 15.60 5.69
N LEU A 73 -9.72 15.25 6.67
CA LEU A 73 -8.52 16.01 7.01
C LEU A 73 -7.58 16.21 5.81
N GLN A 74 -7.47 15.20 4.94
CA GLN A 74 -6.62 15.25 3.74
C GLN A 74 -7.34 15.85 2.52
N GLY A 75 -8.65 16.13 2.60
CA GLY A 75 -9.45 16.62 1.48
C GLY A 75 -9.55 15.63 0.32
N VAL A 76 -9.48 14.32 0.59
CA VAL A 76 -9.54 13.26 -0.43
C VAL A 76 -10.86 12.48 -0.36
N PRO A 77 -11.46 12.12 -1.51
CA PRO A 77 -12.67 11.30 -1.50
C PRO A 77 -12.33 9.88 -1.06
N LEU A 78 -13.14 9.31 -0.16
CA LEU A 78 -13.07 7.92 0.24
C LEU A 78 -14.47 7.31 0.31
N ARG A 79 -14.68 6.21 -0.42
CA ARG A 79 -15.93 5.46 -0.51
C ARG A 79 -15.62 3.97 -0.55
N TYR A 80 -16.33 3.20 0.26
CA TYR A 80 -16.22 1.74 0.21
C TYR A 80 -16.92 1.22 -1.04
N HIS A 81 -16.24 0.36 -1.80
CA HIS A 81 -16.85 -0.34 -2.92
C HIS A 81 -18.10 -1.13 -2.46
N PRO A 82 -19.22 -1.14 -3.23
CA PRO A 82 -20.46 -1.84 -2.83
C PRO A 82 -20.27 -3.34 -2.54
N HIS A 83 -19.32 -3.98 -3.21
CA HIS A 83 -18.93 -5.39 -3.04
C HIS A 83 -17.63 -5.58 -2.23
N TYR A 84 -17.26 -4.61 -1.39
CA TYR A 84 -16.08 -4.74 -0.54
C TYR A 84 -16.22 -5.94 0.42
N PRO A 85 -15.18 -6.79 0.61
CA PRO A 85 -13.85 -6.73 0.01
C PRO A 85 -13.74 -7.45 -1.36
N LEU A 86 -13.10 -6.81 -2.35
CA LEU A 86 -12.74 -7.44 -3.62
C LEU A 86 -11.42 -8.25 -3.53
N ARG A 87 -11.27 -9.25 -4.40
CA ARG A 87 -10.00 -10.00 -4.55
C ARG A 87 -8.94 -9.12 -5.22
N ASN A 88 -7.90 -8.77 -4.47
CA ASN A 88 -6.85 -7.81 -4.87
C ASN A 88 -5.56 -8.46 -5.42
N SER A 89 -5.39 -9.79 -5.34
CA SER A 89 -4.11 -10.44 -5.65
C SER A 89 -3.58 -10.18 -7.06
N ARG A 90 -4.48 -10.05 -8.06
CA ARG A 90 -4.14 -9.65 -9.43
C ARG A 90 -3.57 -8.24 -9.50
N ALA A 91 -4.20 -7.30 -8.80
CA ALA A 91 -3.74 -5.91 -8.72
C ALA A 91 -2.37 -5.83 -8.02
N LEU A 92 -2.17 -6.57 -6.92
CA LEU A 92 -0.88 -6.62 -6.21
C LEU A 92 0.26 -7.15 -7.10
N ARG A 93 0.01 -8.19 -7.89
CA ARG A 93 0.98 -8.71 -8.87
C ARG A 93 1.34 -7.68 -9.95
N ALA A 94 0.34 -6.97 -10.47
CA ALA A 94 0.58 -5.87 -11.41
C ALA A 94 1.38 -4.72 -10.78
N CYS A 95 1.24 -4.47 -9.47
CA CYS A 95 2.05 -3.48 -8.76
C CYS A 95 3.53 -3.88 -8.71
N ILE A 96 3.85 -5.18 -8.62
CA ILE A 96 5.25 -5.66 -8.68
C ILE A 96 5.86 -5.34 -10.05
N LEU A 97 5.15 -5.62 -11.15
CA LEU A 97 5.60 -5.22 -12.49
C LEU A 97 5.84 -3.70 -12.58
N ALA A 98 4.92 -2.91 -12.01
CA ALA A 98 5.05 -1.46 -12.02
C ALA A 98 6.29 -0.97 -11.25
N GLU A 99 6.63 -1.59 -10.13
CA GLU A 99 7.87 -1.31 -9.38
C GLU A 99 9.11 -1.64 -10.21
N GLU A 100 9.15 -2.82 -10.85
CA GLU A 100 10.28 -3.22 -11.69
C GLU A 100 10.54 -2.27 -12.87
N GLN A 101 9.50 -1.59 -13.35
CA GLN A 101 9.60 -0.63 -14.46
C GLN A 101 9.69 0.84 -13.99
N GLY A 102 9.81 1.09 -12.68
CA GLY A 102 9.89 2.44 -12.13
C GLY A 102 8.61 3.27 -12.32
N LYS A 103 7.44 2.61 -12.40
CA LYS A 103 6.11 3.22 -12.59
C LYS A 103 5.16 2.97 -11.40
N ALA A 104 5.66 2.43 -10.30
CA ALA A 104 4.82 2.04 -9.16
C ALA A 104 4.00 3.19 -8.57
N GLU A 105 4.60 4.36 -8.28
CA GLU A 105 3.87 5.48 -7.65
C GLU A 105 2.61 5.84 -8.46
N ASN A 106 2.73 5.99 -9.77
CA ASN A 106 1.60 6.33 -10.63
C ASN A 106 0.58 5.20 -10.72
N PHE A 107 1.03 3.96 -10.96
CA PHE A 107 0.13 2.82 -11.12
C PHE A 107 -0.63 2.48 -9.84
N VAL A 108 0.07 2.41 -8.71
CA VAL A 108 -0.52 2.09 -7.40
C VAL A 108 -1.55 3.15 -7.01
N ARG A 109 -1.28 4.45 -7.24
CA ARG A 109 -2.24 5.52 -6.97
C ARG A 109 -3.50 5.42 -7.83
N LEU A 110 -3.38 5.03 -9.11
CA LEU A 110 -4.54 4.80 -9.98
C LEU A 110 -5.40 3.63 -9.47
N VAL A 111 -4.77 2.52 -9.08
CA VAL A 111 -5.49 1.35 -8.51
C VAL A 111 -6.18 1.72 -7.19
N LEU A 112 -5.47 2.40 -6.29
CA LEU A 112 -6.02 2.81 -4.99
C LEU A 112 -7.19 3.80 -5.17
N LYS A 113 -7.04 4.83 -6.01
CA LYS A 113 -8.13 5.77 -6.31
C LYS A 113 -9.32 5.06 -6.94
N GLY A 114 -9.06 4.17 -7.92
CA GLY A 114 -10.08 3.35 -8.55
C GLY A 114 -10.90 2.59 -7.51
N TYR A 115 -10.23 1.95 -6.56
CA TYR A 115 -10.90 1.13 -5.55
C TYR A 115 -11.58 1.94 -4.44
N TRP A 116 -10.91 2.98 -3.94
CA TRP A 116 -11.30 3.71 -2.72
C TRP A 116 -12.04 5.02 -2.98
N ALA A 117 -12.17 5.48 -4.23
CA ALA A 117 -12.91 6.70 -4.55
C ALA A 117 -13.89 6.51 -5.70
N ASP A 118 -13.53 5.70 -6.70
CA ASP A 118 -14.29 5.57 -7.94
C ASP A 118 -15.15 4.31 -8.00
N GLU A 119 -15.13 3.48 -6.95
CA GLU A 119 -15.88 2.21 -6.87
C GLU A 119 -15.62 1.27 -8.07
N ALA A 120 -14.39 1.31 -8.61
CA ALA A 120 -13.99 0.50 -9.75
C ALA A 120 -13.59 -0.93 -9.34
N ASP A 121 -13.82 -1.88 -10.25
CA ASP A 121 -13.46 -3.29 -10.04
C ASP A 121 -11.97 -3.54 -10.28
N ILE A 122 -11.22 -3.74 -9.19
CA ILE A 122 -9.78 -4.08 -9.22
C ILE A 122 -9.50 -5.54 -9.61
N THR A 123 -10.54 -6.36 -9.81
CA THR A 123 -10.41 -7.75 -10.27
C THR A 123 -10.40 -7.86 -11.80
N ASP A 124 -10.87 -6.82 -12.49
CA ASP A 124 -10.92 -6.71 -13.96
C ASP A 124 -9.53 -6.45 -14.54
N LEU A 125 -9.06 -7.39 -15.36
CA LEU A 125 -7.77 -7.31 -16.05
C LEU A 125 -7.74 -6.17 -17.09
N ASP A 126 -8.87 -5.86 -17.73
CA ASP A 126 -8.95 -4.77 -18.70
C ASP A 126 -8.85 -3.43 -17.98
N GLN A 127 -9.47 -3.29 -16.81
CA GLN A 127 -9.33 -2.10 -15.97
C GLN A 127 -7.89 -1.91 -15.47
N LEU A 128 -7.25 -2.97 -14.97
CA LEU A 128 -5.83 -2.93 -14.58
C LEU A 128 -4.93 -2.53 -15.76
N ALA A 129 -5.19 -3.05 -16.96
CA ALA A 129 -4.45 -2.69 -18.16
C ALA A 129 -4.64 -1.22 -18.56
N ARG A 130 -5.86 -0.68 -18.44
CA ARG A 130 -6.16 0.75 -18.68
C ARG A 130 -5.37 1.64 -17.73
N TRP A 131 -5.37 1.34 -16.43
CA TRP A 131 -4.55 2.07 -15.46
C TRP A 131 -3.05 1.89 -15.70
N GLY A 132 -2.64 0.70 -16.14
CA GLY A 132 -1.27 0.43 -16.58
C GLY A 132 -0.83 1.38 -17.68
N ALA A 133 -1.61 1.47 -18.76
CA ALA A 133 -1.34 2.37 -19.87
C ALA A 133 -1.27 3.84 -19.43
N GLN A 134 -2.19 4.28 -18.55
CA GLN A 134 -2.17 5.63 -17.98
C GLN A 134 -0.92 5.91 -17.14
N ALA A 135 -0.38 4.89 -16.45
CA ALA A 135 0.87 4.97 -15.69
C ALA A 135 2.13 4.85 -16.56
N GLY A 136 1.98 4.61 -17.88
CA GLY A 136 3.10 4.42 -18.82
C GLY A 136 3.65 2.99 -18.87
N LEU A 137 2.84 1.99 -18.50
CA LEU A 137 3.14 0.56 -18.67
C LEU A 137 2.47 0.01 -19.94
N ASP A 138 2.98 -1.10 -20.47
CA ASP A 138 2.25 -1.88 -21.47
C ASP A 138 1.06 -2.60 -20.80
N GLY A 139 -0.16 -2.29 -21.23
CA GLY A 139 -1.38 -2.89 -20.72
C GLY A 139 -1.43 -4.42 -20.87
N GLN A 140 -0.85 -4.99 -21.93
CA GLN A 140 -0.78 -6.44 -22.10
C GLN A 140 0.21 -7.07 -21.11
N ALA A 141 1.35 -6.41 -20.87
CA ALA A 141 2.30 -6.83 -19.84
C ALA A 141 1.64 -6.81 -18.45
N VAL A 142 0.81 -5.80 -18.15
CA VAL A 142 0.05 -5.73 -16.90
C VAL A 142 -0.91 -6.91 -16.74
N LYS A 143 -1.69 -7.25 -17.79
CA LYS A 143 -2.58 -8.43 -17.74
C LYS A 143 -1.79 -9.72 -17.53
N ALA A 144 -0.68 -9.88 -18.24
CA ALA A 144 0.17 -11.06 -18.14
C ALA A 144 0.75 -11.19 -16.71
N ALA A 145 1.26 -10.09 -16.13
CA ALA A 145 1.77 -10.09 -14.77
C ALA A 145 0.69 -10.42 -13.73
N ALA A 146 -0.52 -9.89 -13.90
CA ALA A 146 -1.64 -10.12 -12.97
C ALA A 146 -2.02 -11.60 -12.82
N VAL A 147 -1.82 -12.42 -13.85
CA VAL A 147 -2.15 -13.86 -13.85
C VAL A 147 -0.92 -14.78 -13.82
N SER A 148 0.29 -14.23 -13.80
CA SER A 148 1.53 -14.98 -13.82
C SER A 148 1.85 -15.66 -12.49
N GLU A 149 2.32 -16.91 -12.56
CA GLU A 149 2.81 -17.65 -11.40
C GLU A 149 4.11 -17.05 -10.85
N VAL A 150 4.96 -16.47 -11.72
CA VAL A 150 6.21 -15.79 -11.29
C VAL A 150 5.87 -14.58 -10.41
N TYR A 151 4.90 -13.77 -10.81
CA TYR A 151 4.49 -12.61 -10.00
C TYR A 151 3.70 -13.00 -8.75
N LYS A 152 2.99 -14.13 -8.79
CA LYS A 152 2.40 -14.71 -7.58
C LYS A 152 3.48 -15.11 -6.58
N GLN A 153 4.51 -15.85 -7.01
CA GLN A 153 5.62 -16.23 -6.14
C GLN A 153 6.34 -15.01 -5.57
N ARG A 154 6.59 -13.98 -6.39
CA ARG A 154 7.19 -12.72 -5.91
C ARG A 154 6.34 -12.00 -4.86
N LEU A 155 5.01 -12.05 -4.97
CA LEU A 155 4.12 -11.50 -3.95
C LEU A 155 4.23 -12.28 -2.63
N ASP A 156 4.37 -13.61 -2.72
CA ASP A 156 4.57 -14.48 -1.57
C ASP A 156 5.93 -14.20 -0.91
N ASP A 157 6.98 -14.05 -1.71
CA ASP A 157 8.33 -13.71 -1.25
C ASP A 157 8.36 -12.33 -0.57
N ASN A 158 7.72 -11.31 -1.16
CA ASN A 158 7.56 -10.00 -0.52
C ASN A 158 6.84 -10.09 0.83
N THR A 159 5.83 -10.96 0.93
CA THR A 159 5.07 -11.14 2.17
C THR A 159 5.94 -11.79 3.25
N ALA A 160 6.69 -12.82 2.90
CA ALA A 160 7.64 -13.48 3.80
C ALA A 160 8.77 -12.53 4.26
N GLU A 161 9.30 -11.71 3.34
CA GLU A 161 10.30 -10.69 3.66
C GLU A 161 9.74 -9.65 4.64
N ALA A 162 8.52 -9.15 4.41
CA ALA A 162 7.87 -8.20 5.30
C ALA A 162 7.72 -8.77 6.72
N ILE A 163 7.31 -10.02 6.85
CA ILE A 163 7.20 -10.72 8.14
C ILE A 163 8.57 -10.82 8.82
N ALA A 164 9.60 -11.25 8.09
CA ALA A 164 10.97 -11.34 8.62
C ALA A 164 11.53 -9.99 9.08
N ARG A 165 11.06 -8.89 8.48
CA ARG A 165 11.40 -7.51 8.86
C ARG A 165 10.62 -7.01 10.08
N GLY A 166 9.61 -7.74 10.54
CA GLY A 166 8.75 -7.37 11.67
C GLY A 166 7.53 -6.54 11.27
N VAL A 167 7.16 -6.51 9.99
CA VAL A 167 5.93 -5.85 9.53
C VAL A 167 4.72 -6.64 10.01
N PHE A 168 3.79 -5.95 10.68
CA PHE A 168 2.56 -6.54 11.21
C PHE A 168 1.27 -5.97 10.61
N GLY A 169 1.39 -5.03 9.67
CA GLY A 169 0.27 -4.38 9.01
C GLY A 169 0.72 -3.41 7.93
N VAL A 170 -0.24 -2.80 7.23
CA VAL A 170 0.02 -1.82 6.17
C VAL A 170 -0.85 -0.56 6.31
N PRO A 171 -0.37 0.62 5.88
CA PRO A 171 0.97 0.88 5.33
C PRO A 171 2.05 0.79 6.40
N THR A 172 3.20 0.20 6.08
CA THR A 172 4.40 0.28 6.92
C THR A 172 5.55 0.88 6.13
N LEU A 173 6.16 1.93 6.67
CA LEU A 173 7.33 2.58 6.12
C LEU A 173 8.57 2.01 6.80
N ASP A 174 9.48 1.44 6.02
CA ASP A 174 10.70 0.78 6.47
C ASP A 174 11.93 1.57 6.00
N THR A 175 12.72 2.04 6.95
CA THR A 175 13.95 2.83 6.72
C THR A 175 15.22 1.99 6.60
N GLY A 176 15.10 0.66 6.64
CA GLY A 176 16.22 -0.26 6.80
C GLY A 176 16.58 -0.57 8.25
N THR A 177 16.25 0.34 9.17
CA THR A 177 16.62 0.23 10.60
C THR A 177 15.45 0.44 11.54
N ARG A 178 14.34 1.02 11.06
CA ARG A 178 13.13 1.32 11.84
C ARG A 178 11.90 1.13 10.98
N LEU A 179 10.82 0.67 11.61
CA LEU A 179 9.50 0.59 11.00
C LEU A 179 8.58 1.69 11.56
N TYR A 180 7.79 2.28 10.68
CA TYR A 180 6.73 3.24 11.01
C TYR A 180 5.43 2.73 10.40
N PHE A 181 4.52 2.23 11.24
CA PHE A 181 3.24 1.68 10.81
C PHE A 181 2.14 2.74 10.86
N GLY A 182 1.44 2.95 9.75
CA GLY A 182 0.27 3.82 9.64
C GLY A 182 0.51 5.14 8.88
N ASN A 183 -0.56 5.65 8.25
CA ASN A 183 -0.59 6.99 7.62
C ASN A 183 -0.26 8.10 8.64
N ASP A 184 -0.68 7.91 9.88
CA ASP A 184 -0.49 8.79 11.04
C ASP A 184 0.94 8.76 11.62
N ARG A 185 1.86 7.98 11.03
CA ARG A 185 3.29 7.98 11.39
C ARG A 185 4.19 8.65 10.37
N LEU A 186 3.64 9.13 9.25
CA LEU A 186 4.41 9.86 8.24
C LEU A 186 5.04 11.15 8.79
N ASP A 187 4.34 11.88 9.66
CA ASP A 187 4.89 13.09 10.30
C ASP A 187 6.02 12.75 11.28
N LEU A 188 5.89 11.64 12.01
CA LEU A 188 6.95 11.15 12.89
C LEU A 188 8.19 10.71 12.09
N LEU A 189 7.98 10.04 10.96
CA LEU A 189 9.06 9.69 10.02
C LEU A 189 9.74 10.96 9.49
N ASP A 190 8.97 11.95 9.03
CA ASP A 190 9.49 13.24 8.53
C ASP A 190 10.36 13.94 9.58
N ILE A 191 9.88 14.01 10.82
CA ILE A 191 10.64 14.57 11.95
C ILE A 191 11.92 13.77 12.21
N HIS A 192 11.84 12.44 12.20
CA HIS A 192 12.99 11.57 12.44
C HIS A 192 14.10 11.78 11.41
N ILE A 193 13.73 11.90 10.13
CA ILE A 193 14.68 12.13 9.04
C ILE A 193 15.25 13.55 9.13
N SER A 194 14.39 14.54 9.37
CA SER A 194 14.77 15.96 9.42
C SER A 194 15.75 16.30 10.55
N ARG A 195 15.61 15.66 11.72
CA ARG A 195 16.36 16.04 12.92
C ARG A 195 17.78 15.46 12.99
N GLY A 196 18.16 14.54 12.10
CA GLY A 196 19.37 13.75 12.29
C GLY A 196 19.33 12.94 13.61
N LYS A 197 20.31 12.07 13.83
CA LYS A 197 20.34 11.17 15.00
C LYS A 197 20.43 11.96 16.31
N ILE A 198 19.31 12.29 16.94
CA ILE A 198 19.29 12.58 18.37
C ILE A 198 19.61 11.24 19.07
N PRO A 199 20.68 11.13 19.86
CA PRO A 199 20.91 9.94 20.67
C PRO A 199 19.72 9.80 21.61
N LEU A 200 18.95 8.74 21.45
CA LEU A 200 17.99 8.33 22.47
C LEU A 200 18.80 7.61 23.55
N VAL A 201 18.63 8.07 24.79
CA VAL A 201 19.27 7.51 26.00
C VAL A 201 18.69 6.14 26.30
#